data_AF-A0A2P7Z249-F1
#
_entry.id   AF-A0A2P7Z249-F1
#
_cell.length_a   1.000
_cell.length_b   1.000
_cell.length_c   1.000
_cell.angle_alpha   90.00
_cell.angle_beta   90.00
_cell.angle_gamma   90.00
#
_symmetry.space_group_name_H-M   'P 1'
#
loop_
_entity.id
_entity.type
_entity.pdbx_description
1 polymer ?
#
loop_
_entity_poly.entity_id
_entity_poly.type
_entity_poly.pdbx_seq_one_letter_code
_entity_poly.pdbx_strand_id
1 'polypeptide(L)'
;MVELQKRDQDKWQIHIYTDFTGYGVIELLHNLLKQVFDEFKREDRDPNAVFFQLEGLVLFMTMEEQLVSFYLGVDDGDGVCETSTVIVKAFLATLHLLHQHGLLKSDGSIKSLRTCITSFLHWLQETPTNTYFKDEEEAYQAPGIIAAYCDANKLDYKLAHDIDSFVADVKLSPKFTLNKPGDDPYRFKNSFRHLRKEPGGGAQRGHLGYKYYDLTKWPKKCRMEYIYGEDGVDPMDMLGPEFKELDKTLKEPYP
;
A
#
# COMPACT_ATOMS: atom_id res chain seq x y z
N MET A 1 9.76 5.97 -4.31
CA MET A 1 11.14 6.35 -3.90
C MET A 1 11.20 7.74 -3.26
N VAL A 2 10.88 8.84 -3.95
CA VAL A 2 11.01 10.21 -3.38
C VAL A 2 10.19 10.42 -2.10
N GLU A 3 8.92 9.98 -2.06
CA GLU A 3 8.08 10.12 -0.87
C GLU A 3 8.57 9.32 0.35
N LEU A 4 9.29 8.23 0.12
CA LEU A 4 9.94 7.47 1.20
C LEU A 4 11.14 8.25 1.75
N GLN A 5 12.01 8.74 0.87
CA GLN A 5 13.23 9.46 1.28
C GLN A 5 12.92 10.69 2.15
N LYS A 6 11.75 11.31 1.98
CA LYS A 6 11.27 12.39 2.87
C LYS A 6 11.02 11.95 4.32
N ARG A 7 10.95 10.65 4.58
CA ARG A 7 10.58 10.01 5.86
C ARG A 7 11.68 9.08 6.39
N ASP A 8 12.79 8.96 5.68
CA ASP A 8 13.91 8.09 6.01
C ASP A 8 14.94 8.88 6.83
N GLN A 9 15.00 8.65 8.14
CA GLN A 9 15.88 9.40 9.03
C GLN A 9 17.38 9.23 8.68
N ASP A 10 17.76 8.07 8.13
CA ASP A 10 19.15 7.78 7.76
C ASP A 10 19.53 8.58 6.51
N LYS A 11 18.62 8.73 5.54
CA LYS A 11 18.85 9.65 4.39
C LYS A 11 19.06 11.09 4.85
N TRP A 12 18.42 11.47 5.94
CA TRP A 12 18.54 12.81 6.53
C TRP A 12 19.71 12.94 7.51
N GLN A 13 20.46 11.87 7.78
CA GLN A 13 21.55 11.84 8.75
C GLN A 13 21.09 12.36 10.13
N ILE A 14 19.90 11.94 10.56
CA ILE A 14 19.34 12.24 11.87
C ILE A 14 18.87 10.96 12.56
N HIS A 15 18.81 10.98 13.89
CA HIS A 15 18.19 9.92 14.67
C HIS A 15 17.12 10.49 15.58
N ILE A 16 15.87 10.15 15.31
CA ILE A 16 14.74 10.60 16.12
C ILE A 16 14.40 9.50 17.13
N TYR A 17 14.15 8.29 16.63
CA TYR A 17 14.08 7.04 17.39
C TYR A 17 14.11 5.85 16.41
N THR A 18 14.28 4.63 16.92
CA THR A 18 14.49 3.41 16.13
C THR A 18 13.44 3.23 15.02
N ASP A 19 12.16 3.32 15.34
CA ASP A 19 11.07 2.97 14.43
C ASP A 19 10.57 4.15 13.59
N PHE A 20 11.23 5.32 13.65
CA PHE A 20 10.73 6.54 13.00
C PHE A 20 10.49 6.35 11.50
N THR A 21 11.46 5.77 10.79
CA THR A 21 11.32 5.47 9.36
C THR A 21 10.18 4.49 9.11
N GLY A 22 10.03 3.45 9.94
CA GLY A 22 8.95 2.47 9.83
C GLY A 22 7.56 3.09 9.97
N TYR A 23 7.36 3.94 10.98
CA TYR A 23 6.11 4.71 11.11
C TYR A 23 5.89 5.69 9.94
N GLY A 24 6.96 6.23 9.36
CA GLY A 24 6.89 7.00 8.13
C GLY A 24 6.39 6.18 6.94
N VAL A 25 6.81 4.92 6.80
CA VAL A 25 6.29 3.99 5.79
C VAL A 25 4.81 3.72 6.01
N ILE A 26 4.38 3.49 7.27
CA ILE A 26 2.96 3.31 7.62
C ILE A 26 2.14 4.54 7.21
N GLU A 27 2.59 5.76 7.54
CA GLU A 27 1.92 7.01 7.14
C GLU A 27 1.76 7.11 5.60
N LEU A 28 2.78 6.70 4.85
CA LEU A 28 2.75 6.74 3.39
C LEU A 28 1.77 5.70 2.83
N LEU A 29 1.76 4.46 3.34
CA LEU A 29 0.77 3.43 2.98
C LEU A 29 -0.65 3.90 3.27
N HIS A 30 -0.86 4.50 4.43
CA HIS A 30 -2.13 5.11 4.85
C HIS A 30 -2.59 6.22 3.90
N ASN A 31 -1.66 7.08 3.45
CA ASN A 31 -1.94 8.14 2.49
C ASN A 31 -2.29 7.59 1.09
N LEU A 32 -1.65 6.51 0.66
CA LEU A 32 -1.96 5.83 -0.61
C LEU A 32 -3.33 5.12 -0.53
N LEU A 33 -3.58 4.35 0.53
CA LEU A 33 -4.88 3.73 0.80
C LEU A 33 -6.02 4.75 0.83
N LYS A 34 -5.77 5.93 1.41
CA LYS A 34 -6.75 7.02 1.42
C LYS A 34 -7.11 7.47 0.00
N GLN A 35 -6.14 7.55 -0.91
CA GLN A 35 -6.40 7.90 -2.31
C GLN A 35 -7.26 6.83 -2.99
N VAL A 36 -6.95 5.55 -2.78
CA VAL A 36 -7.78 4.44 -3.28
C VAL A 36 -9.20 4.54 -2.72
N PHE A 37 -9.34 4.72 -1.40
CA PHE A 37 -10.65 4.84 -0.74
C PHE A 37 -11.46 6.04 -1.22
N ASP A 38 -10.82 7.20 -1.37
CA ASP A 38 -11.49 8.43 -1.78
C ASP A 38 -12.05 8.34 -3.20
N GLU A 39 -11.36 7.66 -4.12
CA GLU A 39 -11.89 7.39 -5.45
C GLU A 39 -12.93 6.26 -5.41
N PHE A 40 -12.64 5.16 -4.71
CA PHE A 40 -13.52 4.00 -4.62
C PHE A 40 -14.89 4.32 -4.01
N LYS A 41 -14.98 5.25 -3.06
CA LYS A 41 -16.25 5.57 -2.39
C LYS A 41 -17.20 6.43 -3.21
N ARG A 42 -16.74 7.00 -4.34
CA ARG A 42 -17.57 7.90 -5.16
C ARG A 42 -18.66 7.12 -5.88
N GLU A 43 -19.81 7.75 -6.06
CA GLU A 43 -20.91 7.16 -6.83
C GLU A 43 -20.60 7.12 -8.33
N ASP A 44 -19.84 8.10 -8.82
CA ASP A 44 -19.42 8.30 -10.21
C ASP A 44 -17.98 7.84 -10.49
N ARG A 45 -17.41 7.00 -9.62
CA ARG A 45 -16.02 6.54 -9.69
C ARG A 45 -15.66 5.96 -11.05
N ASP A 46 -14.46 6.28 -11.53
CA ASP A 46 -13.88 5.59 -12.68
C ASP A 46 -13.13 4.34 -12.19
N PRO A 47 -13.53 3.12 -12.61
CA PRO A 47 -12.81 1.90 -12.25
C PRO A 47 -11.32 1.92 -12.61
N ASN A 48 -10.93 2.59 -13.69
CA ASN A 48 -9.52 2.72 -14.08
C ASN A 48 -8.78 3.62 -13.08
N ALA A 49 -9.38 4.73 -12.66
CA ALA A 49 -8.79 5.62 -11.66
C ALA A 49 -8.58 4.90 -10.32
N VAL A 50 -9.57 4.11 -9.86
CA VAL A 50 -9.42 3.26 -8.67
C VAL A 50 -8.24 2.30 -8.83
N PHE A 51 -8.17 1.61 -9.98
CA PHE A 51 -7.09 0.68 -10.25
C PHE A 51 -5.71 1.36 -10.24
N PHE A 52 -5.53 2.50 -10.91
CA PHE A 52 -4.22 3.16 -10.96
C PHE A 52 -3.76 3.66 -9.58
N GLN A 53 -4.69 4.08 -8.72
CA GLN A 53 -4.37 4.40 -7.32
C GLN A 53 -3.93 3.15 -6.53
N LEU A 54 -4.64 2.03 -6.72
CA LEU A 54 -4.26 0.75 -6.11
C LEU A 54 -2.91 0.25 -6.64
N GLU A 55 -2.66 0.40 -7.93
CA GLU A 55 -1.40 0.00 -8.56
C GLU A 55 -0.23 0.78 -7.97
N GLY A 56 -0.37 2.10 -7.77
CA GLY A 56 0.65 2.90 -7.10
C GLY A 56 0.98 2.39 -5.69
N LEU A 57 -0.05 1.94 -4.95
CA LEU A 57 0.12 1.29 -3.65
C LEU A 57 0.84 -0.07 -3.76
N VAL A 58 0.46 -0.91 -4.71
CA VAL A 58 1.09 -2.22 -4.93
C VAL A 58 2.55 -2.07 -5.32
N LEU A 59 2.84 -1.21 -6.30
CA LEU A 59 4.21 -0.90 -6.73
C LEU A 59 5.04 -0.41 -5.55
N PHE A 60 4.48 0.48 -4.72
CA PHE A 60 5.18 0.96 -3.53
C PHE A 60 5.55 -0.18 -2.56
N MET A 61 4.67 -1.14 -2.34
CA MET A 61 4.95 -2.29 -1.47
C MET A 61 5.95 -3.28 -2.05
N THR A 62 6.01 -3.43 -3.38
CA THR A 62 6.79 -4.50 -4.01
C THR A 62 8.13 -4.06 -4.58
N MET A 63 8.44 -2.76 -4.61
CA MET A 63 9.65 -2.25 -5.25
C MET A 63 10.90 -2.23 -4.37
N GLU A 64 10.79 -2.20 -3.04
CA GLU A 64 11.98 -2.15 -2.17
C GLU A 64 11.89 -3.10 -0.97
N GLU A 65 12.77 -4.11 -0.93
CA GLU A 65 12.84 -5.07 0.19
C GLU A 65 13.12 -4.38 1.53
N GLN A 66 13.92 -3.30 1.53
CA GLN A 66 14.21 -2.52 2.73
C GLN A 66 12.96 -1.82 3.27
N LEU A 67 12.04 -1.39 2.41
CA LEU A 67 10.76 -0.81 2.82
C LEU A 67 9.90 -1.79 3.60
N VAL A 68 9.78 -3.00 3.07
CA VAL A 68 9.04 -4.09 3.71
C VAL A 68 9.66 -4.39 5.07
N SER A 69 10.99 -4.39 5.17
CA SER A 69 11.68 -4.56 6.46
C SER A 69 11.37 -3.45 7.47
N PHE A 70 11.35 -2.17 7.06
CA PHE A 70 10.99 -1.07 7.97
C PHE A 70 9.54 -1.14 8.41
N TYR A 71 8.62 -1.46 7.49
CA TYR A 71 7.19 -1.58 7.79
C TYR A 71 6.89 -2.75 8.73
N LEU A 72 7.40 -3.95 8.42
CA LEU A 72 7.14 -5.15 9.21
C LEU A 72 7.90 -5.17 10.55
N GLY A 73 8.92 -4.32 10.70
CA GLY A 73 9.77 -4.24 11.90
C GLY A 73 9.33 -3.21 12.95
N VAL A 74 8.25 -2.47 12.73
CA VAL A 74 7.71 -1.50 13.71
C VAL A 74 7.17 -2.21 14.95
N ASP A 75 7.33 -1.61 16.12
CA ASP A 75 6.83 -2.12 17.40
C ASP A 75 5.29 -2.19 17.53
N ASP A 76 4.55 -1.52 16.65
CA ASP A 76 3.10 -1.60 16.47
C ASP A 76 2.65 -2.70 15.49
N GLY A 77 2.84 -3.95 15.91
CA GLY A 77 2.44 -5.13 15.11
C GLY A 77 0.93 -5.19 14.82
N ASP A 78 0.07 -4.65 15.70
CA ASP A 78 -1.38 -4.60 15.47
C ASP A 78 -1.71 -3.61 14.32
N GLY A 79 -1.09 -2.43 14.31
CA GLY A 79 -1.25 -1.44 13.24
C GLY A 79 -0.77 -1.96 11.88
N VAL A 80 0.33 -2.72 11.87
CA VAL A 80 0.81 -3.45 10.68
C VAL A 80 -0.22 -4.48 10.22
N CYS A 81 -0.72 -5.33 11.14
CA CYS A 81 -1.73 -6.34 10.81
C CYS A 81 -3.00 -5.73 10.20
N GLU A 82 -3.50 -4.65 10.79
CA GLU A 82 -4.71 -4.00 10.32
C GLU A 82 -4.50 -3.31 8.96
N THR A 83 -3.36 -2.64 8.79
CA THR A 83 -2.99 -2.00 7.52
C THR A 83 -2.92 -3.03 6.40
N SER A 84 -2.20 -4.13 6.60
CA SER A 84 -2.11 -5.23 5.63
C SER A 84 -3.48 -5.84 5.29
N THR A 85 -4.35 -6.04 6.28
CA THR A 85 -5.72 -6.51 6.05
C THR A 85 -6.54 -5.53 5.19
N VAL A 86 -6.42 -4.21 5.44
CA VAL A 86 -7.12 -3.20 4.63
C VAL A 86 -6.61 -3.17 3.20
N ILE A 87 -5.30 -3.38 2.99
CA ILE A 87 -4.68 -3.46 1.65
C ILE A 87 -5.26 -4.65 0.86
N VAL A 88 -5.35 -5.83 1.47
CA VAL A 88 -5.97 -7.00 0.84
C VAL A 88 -7.43 -6.71 0.44
N LYS A 89 -8.21 -6.13 1.36
CA LYS A 89 -9.61 -5.76 1.07
C LYS A 89 -9.72 -4.73 -0.04
N ALA A 90 -8.83 -3.73 -0.09
CA ALA A 90 -8.78 -2.75 -1.17
C ALA A 90 -8.50 -3.41 -2.53
N PHE A 91 -7.58 -4.38 -2.56
CA PHE A 91 -7.23 -5.12 -3.76
C PHE A 91 -8.42 -5.96 -4.26
N LEU A 92 -9.04 -6.75 -3.38
CA LEU A 92 -10.20 -7.58 -3.72
C LEU A 92 -11.42 -6.76 -4.14
N ALA A 93 -11.67 -5.63 -3.47
CA ALA A 93 -12.76 -4.72 -3.84
C ALA A 93 -12.53 -4.08 -5.22
N THR A 94 -11.29 -3.72 -5.54
CA THR A 94 -10.93 -3.18 -6.85
C THR A 94 -11.05 -4.22 -7.95
N LEU A 95 -10.60 -5.47 -7.73
CA LEU A 95 -10.82 -6.57 -8.67
C LEU A 95 -12.32 -6.79 -8.94
N HIS A 96 -13.14 -6.77 -7.90
CA HIS A 96 -14.58 -6.90 -8.06
C HIS A 96 -15.17 -5.78 -8.92
N LEU A 97 -14.77 -4.53 -8.67
CA LEU A 97 -15.19 -3.38 -9.46
C LEU A 97 -14.79 -3.54 -10.93
N LEU A 98 -13.53 -3.91 -11.21
CA LEU A 98 -13.06 -4.16 -12.56
C LEU A 98 -13.82 -5.31 -13.24
N HIS A 99 -14.13 -6.37 -12.50
CA HIS A 99 -14.93 -7.49 -12.99
C HIS A 99 -16.35 -7.06 -13.38
N GLN A 100 -17.04 -6.32 -12.52
CA GLN A 100 -18.39 -5.81 -12.78
C GLN A 100 -18.45 -4.93 -14.05
N HIS A 101 -17.37 -4.20 -14.33
CA HIS A 101 -17.26 -3.36 -15.53
C HIS A 101 -16.63 -4.08 -16.73
N GLY A 102 -16.31 -5.38 -16.62
CA GLY A 102 -15.73 -6.16 -17.71
C GLY A 102 -14.34 -5.68 -18.14
N LEU A 103 -13.58 -5.10 -17.22
CA LEU A 103 -12.24 -4.52 -17.44
C LEU A 103 -11.09 -5.48 -17.08
N LEU A 104 -11.36 -6.59 -16.40
CA LEU A 104 -10.36 -7.63 -16.11
C LEU A 104 -10.03 -8.48 -17.35
N LYS A 105 -9.43 -7.89 -18.38
CA LYS A 105 -9.12 -8.60 -19.64
C LYS A 105 -7.67 -8.39 -20.05
N SER A 106 -7.08 -9.42 -20.65
CA SER A 106 -5.69 -9.38 -21.12
C SER A 106 -5.44 -8.39 -22.27
N ASP A 107 -6.46 -8.14 -23.09
CA ASP A 107 -6.44 -7.16 -24.19
C ASP A 107 -7.03 -5.79 -23.80
N GLY A 108 -7.34 -5.59 -22.52
CA GLY A 108 -8.00 -4.40 -21.99
C GLY A 108 -7.18 -3.10 -22.04
N SER A 109 -7.79 -2.01 -21.57
CA SER A 109 -7.18 -0.68 -21.43
C SER A 109 -6.06 -0.66 -20.39
N ILE A 110 -6.15 -1.51 -19.37
CA ILE A 110 -5.22 -1.53 -18.23
C ILE A 110 -4.02 -2.43 -18.57
N LYS A 111 -2.99 -1.87 -19.19
CA LYS A 111 -1.82 -2.63 -19.68
C LYS A 111 -0.97 -3.26 -18.58
N SER A 112 -0.96 -2.65 -17.41
CA SER A 112 -0.17 -3.06 -16.25
C SER A 112 -0.92 -4.01 -15.30
N LEU A 113 -2.19 -4.34 -15.60
CA LEU A 113 -3.05 -5.19 -14.76
C LEU A 113 -2.39 -6.52 -14.40
N ARG A 114 -1.81 -7.19 -15.39
CA ARG A 114 -1.13 -8.47 -15.21
C ARG A 114 0.01 -8.34 -14.20
N THR A 115 0.90 -7.38 -14.41
CA THR A 115 2.06 -7.15 -13.53
C THR A 115 1.61 -6.79 -12.13
N CYS A 116 0.63 -5.89 -11.97
CA CYS A 116 0.08 -5.52 -10.67
C CYS A 116 -0.46 -6.74 -9.90
N ILE A 117 -1.18 -7.64 -10.58
CA ILE A 117 -1.71 -8.86 -9.95
C ILE A 117 -0.59 -9.81 -9.56
N THR A 118 0.39 -10.07 -10.44
CA THR A 118 1.51 -10.95 -10.10
C THR A 118 2.30 -10.38 -8.93
N SER A 119 2.63 -9.08 -8.95
CA SER A 119 3.37 -8.41 -7.87
C SER A 119 2.64 -8.52 -6.53
N PHE A 120 1.31 -8.35 -6.53
CA PHE A 120 0.53 -8.47 -5.30
C PHE A 120 0.45 -9.92 -4.79
N LEU A 121 0.31 -10.91 -5.67
CA LEU A 121 0.34 -12.32 -5.26
C LEU A 121 1.70 -12.72 -4.71
N HIS A 122 2.79 -12.22 -5.30
CA HIS A 122 4.13 -12.43 -4.77
C HIS A 122 4.29 -11.83 -3.37
N TRP A 123 3.80 -10.61 -3.14
CA TRP A 123 3.78 -10.03 -1.79
C TRP A 123 3.00 -10.88 -0.78
N LEU A 124 1.83 -11.41 -1.15
CA LEU A 124 1.06 -12.32 -0.30
C LEU A 124 1.80 -13.62 0.01
N GLN A 125 2.56 -14.15 -0.95
CA GLN A 125 3.35 -15.37 -0.78
C GLN A 125 4.50 -15.15 0.21
N GLU A 126 5.17 -14.00 0.15
CA GLU A 126 6.31 -13.66 1.01
C GLU A 126 5.89 -13.10 2.39
N THR A 127 4.59 -12.84 2.60
CA THR A 127 4.07 -12.26 3.86
C THR A 127 3.31 -13.30 4.68
N PRO A 128 3.88 -13.83 5.78
CA PRO A 128 3.23 -14.83 6.62
C PRO A 128 1.85 -14.39 7.14
N THR A 129 0.82 -15.15 6.77
CA THR A 129 -0.59 -14.79 7.04
C THR A 129 -0.91 -14.67 8.54
N ASN A 130 -0.34 -15.57 9.35
CA ASN A 130 -0.57 -15.65 10.79
C ASN A 130 0.17 -14.58 11.61
N THR A 131 1.03 -13.78 10.96
CA THR A 131 1.86 -12.78 11.65
C THR A 131 1.44 -11.36 11.30
N TYR A 132 1.01 -11.12 10.06
CA TYR A 132 0.88 -9.77 9.51
C TYR A 132 -0.52 -9.41 9.04
N PHE A 133 -1.55 -10.15 9.46
CA PHE A 133 -2.95 -9.88 9.11
C PHE A 133 -3.88 -10.07 10.30
N LYS A 134 -4.82 -9.13 10.46
CA LYS A 134 -5.86 -9.23 11.50
C LYS A 134 -6.95 -10.24 11.14
N ASP A 135 -7.25 -10.37 9.85
CA ASP A 135 -8.23 -11.31 9.28
C ASP A 135 -7.48 -12.43 8.53
N GLU A 136 -6.91 -13.38 9.29
CA GLU A 136 -6.06 -14.45 8.76
C GLU A 136 -6.81 -15.33 7.73
N GLU A 137 -8.09 -15.64 7.98
CA GLU A 137 -8.88 -16.51 7.10
C GLU A 137 -9.12 -15.84 5.73
N GLU A 138 -9.40 -14.54 5.73
CA GLU A 138 -9.58 -13.80 4.48
C GLU A 138 -8.25 -13.62 3.74
N ALA A 139 -7.18 -13.30 4.46
CA ALA A 139 -5.84 -13.19 3.88
C ALA A 139 -5.36 -14.52 3.27
N TYR A 140 -5.62 -15.64 3.94
CA TYR A 140 -5.32 -16.99 3.41
C TYR A 140 -6.11 -17.29 2.13
N GLN A 141 -7.37 -16.85 2.05
CA GLN A 141 -8.22 -17.07 0.86
C GLN A 141 -7.92 -16.09 -0.29
N ALA A 142 -7.31 -14.95 -0.02
CA ALA A 142 -7.10 -13.88 -1.00
C ALA A 142 -6.42 -14.34 -2.30
N PRO A 143 -5.34 -15.15 -2.29
CA PRO A 143 -4.70 -15.62 -3.52
C PRO A 143 -5.67 -16.43 -4.40
N GLY A 144 -6.44 -17.35 -3.80
CA GLY A 144 -7.45 -18.14 -4.51
C GLY A 144 -8.59 -17.28 -5.07
N ILE A 145 -9.00 -16.22 -4.34
CA ILE A 145 -10.04 -15.29 -4.80
C ILE A 145 -9.54 -14.50 -6.01
N ILE A 146 -8.29 -14.01 -5.96
CA ILE A 146 -7.65 -13.28 -7.06
C ILE A 146 -7.59 -14.16 -8.31
N ALA A 147 -7.16 -15.43 -8.18
CA ALA A 147 -7.14 -16.36 -9.29
C ALA A 147 -8.54 -16.65 -9.84
N ALA A 148 -9.54 -16.83 -8.98
CA ALA A 148 -10.92 -17.02 -9.44
C ALA A 148 -11.42 -15.85 -10.31
N TYR A 149 -11.06 -14.60 -9.96
CA TYR A 149 -11.34 -13.45 -10.82
C TYR A 149 -10.57 -13.52 -12.14
N CYS A 150 -9.29 -13.86 -12.10
CA CYS A 150 -8.48 -13.94 -13.32
C CYS A 150 -8.99 -15.03 -14.27
N ASP A 151 -9.25 -16.22 -13.76
CA ASP A 151 -9.72 -17.39 -14.52
C ASP A 151 -11.08 -17.12 -15.17
N ALA A 152 -12.02 -16.55 -14.42
CA ALA A 152 -13.35 -16.21 -14.93
C ALA A 152 -13.31 -15.20 -16.09
N ASN A 153 -12.26 -14.39 -16.17
CA ASN A 153 -12.08 -13.40 -17.23
C ASN A 153 -10.95 -13.76 -18.21
N LYS A 154 -10.40 -14.99 -18.14
CA LYS A 154 -9.31 -15.48 -19.00
C LYS A 154 -8.07 -14.58 -19.00
N LEU A 155 -7.78 -13.97 -17.85
CA LEU A 155 -6.61 -13.13 -17.65
C LEU A 155 -5.43 -14.01 -17.22
N ASP A 156 -4.39 -14.05 -18.04
CA ASP A 156 -3.11 -14.65 -17.64
C ASP A 156 -2.39 -13.71 -16.66
N TYR A 157 -2.22 -14.17 -15.42
CA TYR A 157 -1.61 -13.42 -14.31
C TYR A 157 -0.31 -14.05 -13.81
N LYS A 158 0.19 -15.10 -14.48
CA LYS A 158 1.28 -15.95 -14.01
C LYS A 158 2.58 -15.49 -14.65
N LEU A 159 3.25 -14.49 -14.07
CA LEU A 159 4.56 -14.00 -14.56
C LEU A 159 5.74 -14.54 -13.75
N ALA A 160 5.53 -14.91 -12.48
CA ALA A 160 6.58 -15.37 -11.58
C ALA A 160 6.53 -16.90 -11.38
N HIS A 161 7.69 -17.49 -11.09
CA HIS A 161 7.84 -18.89 -10.70
C HIS A 161 7.02 -19.15 -9.41
N ASP A 162 6.44 -20.34 -9.27
CA ASP A 162 5.68 -20.82 -8.08
C ASP A 162 4.33 -20.16 -7.72
N ILE A 163 3.90 -19.08 -8.38
CA ILE A 163 2.55 -18.49 -8.15
C ILE A 163 1.44 -19.52 -8.43
N ASP A 164 1.67 -20.42 -9.39
CA ASP A 164 0.73 -21.50 -9.70
C ASP A 164 0.46 -22.42 -8.51
N SER A 165 1.54 -22.88 -7.87
CA SER A 165 1.46 -23.74 -6.70
C SER A 165 0.83 -23.00 -5.52
N PHE A 166 1.26 -21.75 -5.29
CA PHE A 166 0.76 -20.91 -4.19
C PHE A 166 -0.76 -20.73 -4.23
N VAL A 167 -1.34 -20.46 -5.41
CA VAL A 167 -2.79 -20.30 -5.54
C VAL A 167 -3.51 -21.66 -5.53
N ALA A 168 -2.95 -22.69 -6.16
CA ALA A 168 -3.59 -24.00 -6.26
C ALA A 168 -3.87 -24.63 -4.87
N ASP A 169 -3.05 -24.33 -3.87
CA ASP A 169 -3.20 -24.84 -2.51
C ASP A 169 -4.31 -24.14 -1.70
N VAL A 170 -4.85 -23.02 -2.20
CA VAL A 170 -5.89 -22.25 -1.50
C VAL A 170 -7.26 -22.89 -1.67
N LYS A 171 -7.85 -23.32 -0.54
CA LYS A 171 -9.24 -23.79 -0.48
C LYS A 171 -10.18 -22.62 -0.19
N LEU A 172 -10.94 -22.22 -1.19
CA LEU A 172 -11.97 -21.19 -1.02
C LEU A 172 -13.13 -21.69 -0.16
N SER A 173 -13.70 -20.77 0.62
CA SER A 173 -14.93 -21.02 1.38
C SER A 173 -16.02 -21.56 0.46
N PRO A 174 -16.81 -22.56 0.89
CA PRO A 174 -17.96 -23.06 0.12
C PRO A 174 -19.02 -21.98 -0.21
N LYS A 175 -18.98 -20.85 0.51
CA LYS A 175 -19.86 -19.70 0.31
C LYS A 175 -19.31 -18.67 -0.69
N PHE A 176 -18.09 -18.88 -1.19
CA PHE A 176 -17.46 -17.97 -2.14
C PHE A 176 -18.22 -17.97 -3.46
N THR A 177 -18.48 -16.77 -3.99
CA THR A 177 -18.97 -16.56 -5.35
C THR A 177 -18.28 -15.31 -5.90
N LEU A 178 -18.14 -15.24 -7.23
CA LEU A 178 -17.56 -14.06 -7.92
C LEU A 178 -18.58 -12.92 -8.01
N ASN A 179 -19.82 -13.25 -8.35
CA ASN A 179 -20.92 -12.30 -8.54
C ASN A 179 -21.59 -11.95 -7.21
N LYS A 180 -20.80 -11.54 -6.21
CA LYS A 180 -21.34 -11.06 -4.95
C LYS A 180 -22.16 -9.78 -5.20
N PRO A 181 -23.32 -9.62 -4.54
CA PRO A 181 -24.12 -8.42 -4.69
C PRO A 181 -23.45 -7.22 -4.00
N GLY A 182 -23.72 -6.02 -4.52
CA GLY A 182 -23.22 -4.75 -3.97
C GLY A 182 -21.94 -4.26 -4.64
N ASP A 183 -21.47 -3.11 -4.19
CA ASP A 183 -20.27 -2.45 -4.74
C ASP A 183 -19.00 -2.70 -3.92
N ASP A 184 -19.12 -3.25 -2.71
CA ASP A 184 -18.01 -3.50 -1.80
C ASP A 184 -18.23 -4.79 -0.99
N PRO A 185 -18.24 -5.96 -1.64
CA PRO A 185 -18.50 -7.23 -0.98
C PRO A 185 -17.38 -7.68 -0.03
N TYR A 186 -16.19 -7.06 -0.14
CA TYR A 186 -15.02 -7.32 0.72
C TYR A 186 -14.91 -6.32 1.88
N ARG A 187 -15.89 -5.41 2.02
CA ARG A 187 -16.03 -4.46 3.13
C ARG A 187 -14.84 -3.51 3.26
N PHE A 188 -14.15 -3.21 2.16
CA PHE A 188 -13.02 -2.28 2.14
C PHE A 188 -13.40 -0.94 2.77
N LYS A 189 -14.57 -0.37 2.42
CA LYS A 189 -15.03 0.91 2.97
C LYS A 189 -15.15 0.88 4.49
N ASN A 190 -15.60 -0.24 5.05
CA ASN A 190 -15.77 -0.36 6.50
C ASN A 190 -14.43 -0.57 7.20
N SER A 191 -13.57 -1.44 6.68
CA SER A 191 -12.24 -1.68 7.25
C SER A 191 -11.36 -0.42 7.18
N PHE A 192 -11.38 0.33 6.06
CA PHE A 192 -10.66 1.60 5.98
C PHE A 192 -11.17 2.64 7.00
N ARG A 193 -12.48 2.71 7.23
CA ARG A 193 -13.06 3.60 8.25
C ARG A 193 -12.66 3.20 9.67
N HIS A 194 -12.44 1.91 9.92
CA HIS A 194 -11.96 1.40 11.22
C HIS A 194 -10.50 1.78 11.42
N LEU A 195 -9.62 1.44 10.46
CA LEU A 195 -8.22 1.83 10.45
C LEU A 195 -8.04 3.35 10.67
N ARG A 196 -8.91 4.16 10.08
CA ARG A 196 -8.88 5.62 10.27
C ARG A 196 -9.15 6.08 11.70
N LYS A 197 -9.99 5.34 12.44
CA LYS A 197 -10.39 5.69 13.80
C LYS A 197 -9.40 5.13 14.82
N GLU A 198 -8.86 3.96 14.56
CA GLU A 198 -8.03 3.18 15.49
C GLU A 198 -6.75 2.70 14.77
N PRO A 199 -5.81 3.61 14.43
CA PRO A 199 -4.69 3.26 13.55
C PRO A 199 -3.59 2.36 14.15
N GLY A 200 -3.79 1.70 15.30
CA GLY A 200 -2.74 0.94 16.00
C GLY A 200 -1.91 1.79 16.98
N GLY A 201 -1.29 1.12 17.95
CA GLY A 201 -0.77 1.70 19.19
C GLY A 201 0.68 2.17 19.11
N GLY A 202 0.90 3.46 18.84
CA GLY A 202 2.22 4.08 19.01
C GLY A 202 2.43 5.29 18.10
N ALA A 203 1.85 5.26 16.90
CA ALA A 203 1.72 6.43 16.06
C ALA A 203 0.83 7.45 16.77
N GLN A 204 1.44 8.39 17.50
CA GLN A 204 0.72 9.45 18.18
C GLN A 204 -0.25 10.13 17.20
N ARG A 205 -1.55 9.95 17.42
CA ARG A 205 -2.62 10.90 17.08
C ARG A 205 -2.43 11.61 15.72
N GLY A 206 -2.35 10.85 14.63
CA GLY A 206 -2.39 11.39 13.26
C GLY A 206 -3.52 10.71 12.51
N HIS A 207 -4.48 11.46 11.97
CA HIS A 207 -5.51 10.84 11.15
C HIS A 207 -4.86 10.36 9.83
N LEU A 208 -5.43 9.38 9.13
CA LEU A 208 -4.99 9.05 7.77
C LEU A 208 -4.96 10.33 6.90
N GLY A 209 -3.86 10.61 6.19
CA GLY A 209 -3.69 11.85 5.41
C GLY A 209 -2.68 12.86 5.96
N TYR A 210 -1.86 12.48 6.94
CA TYR A 210 -0.92 13.39 7.61
C TYR A 210 0.48 13.39 6.99
N LYS A 211 1.32 14.30 7.49
CA LYS A 211 2.72 14.52 7.07
C LYS A 211 3.65 14.64 8.27
N TYR A 212 3.31 13.96 9.37
CA TYR A 212 4.06 14.03 10.60
C TYR A 212 5.46 13.45 10.41
N TYR A 213 5.59 12.35 9.68
CA TYR A 213 6.89 11.73 9.43
C TYR A 213 7.65 12.32 8.23
N ASP A 214 7.03 13.26 7.49
CA ASP A 214 7.68 13.97 6.40
C ASP A 214 8.61 15.07 6.95
N LEU A 215 9.91 14.76 6.98
CA LEU A 215 10.97 15.62 7.50
C LEU A 215 11.12 16.93 6.71
N THR A 216 10.63 16.98 5.46
CA THR A 216 10.56 18.24 4.69
C THR A 216 9.54 19.23 5.25
N LYS A 217 8.59 18.77 6.07
CA LYS A 217 7.57 19.60 6.73
C LYS A 217 7.95 20.03 8.12
N TRP A 218 9.02 19.46 8.68
CA TRP A 218 9.48 19.82 10.01
C TRP A 218 10.02 21.26 10.05
N PRO A 219 9.85 21.98 11.17
CA PRO A 219 10.61 23.20 11.42
C PRO A 219 12.11 22.88 11.50
N LYS A 220 12.95 23.82 11.02
CA LYS A 220 14.43 23.71 11.13
C LYS A 220 14.86 23.34 12.54
N LYS A 221 14.36 24.07 13.54
CA LYS A 221 14.69 23.82 14.96
C LYS A 221 14.49 22.35 15.36
N CYS A 222 13.36 21.75 14.97
CA CYS A 222 13.06 20.36 15.30
C CYS A 222 14.01 19.39 14.61
N ARG A 223 14.36 19.60 13.32
CA ARG A 223 15.36 18.75 12.66
C ARG A 223 16.73 18.86 13.32
N MET A 224 17.14 20.09 13.67
CA MET A 224 18.43 20.36 14.30
C MET A 224 18.64 19.62 15.63
N GLU A 225 17.56 19.30 16.35
CA GLU A 225 17.63 18.61 17.65
C GLU A 225 18.10 17.14 17.52
N TYR A 226 18.05 16.55 16.32
CA TYR A 226 18.26 15.11 16.10
C TYR A 226 19.45 14.77 15.17
N ILE A 227 20.26 15.76 14.77
CA ILE A 227 21.37 15.57 13.83
C ILE A 227 22.52 14.77 14.44
N TYR A 228 23.13 13.90 13.63
CA TYR A 228 24.43 13.32 13.95
C TYR A 228 25.56 14.35 13.75
N GLY A 229 26.31 14.69 14.80
CA GLY A 229 27.52 15.51 14.72
C GLY A 229 27.40 16.95 15.24
N GLU A 230 28.54 17.64 15.37
CA GLU A 230 28.65 18.99 15.95
C GLU A 230 28.56 20.13 14.90
N ASP A 231 28.46 19.76 13.62
CA ASP A 231 28.61 20.61 12.45
C ASP A 231 27.49 21.66 12.33
N GLY A 232 26.33 21.40 12.96
CA GLY A 232 25.23 22.37 13.10
C GLY A 232 24.55 22.79 11.80
N VAL A 233 24.69 22.02 10.71
CA VAL A 233 24.05 22.29 9.42
C VAL A 233 22.71 21.57 9.32
N ASP A 234 21.64 22.28 8.93
CA ASP A 234 20.32 21.67 8.73
C ASP A 234 20.35 20.74 7.50
N PRO A 235 19.97 19.45 7.63
CA PRO A 235 19.90 18.52 6.50
C PRO A 235 19.03 19.01 5.35
N MET A 236 18.01 19.84 5.62
CA MET A 236 17.17 20.45 4.59
C MET A 236 17.96 21.42 3.68
N ASP A 237 19.02 22.05 4.20
CA ASP A 237 19.88 22.95 3.42
C ASP A 237 20.70 22.14 2.40
N MET A 238 20.97 20.85 2.67
CA MET A 238 21.68 19.94 1.76
C MET A 238 20.75 19.17 0.82
N LEU A 239 19.70 18.54 1.36
CA LEU A 239 18.81 17.63 0.63
C LEU A 239 17.60 18.36 -0.01
N GLY A 240 17.27 19.54 0.48
CA GLY A 240 16.10 20.28 0.02
C GLY A 240 16.11 20.69 -1.45
N PRO A 241 17.25 21.11 -2.03
CA PRO A 241 17.35 21.34 -3.46
C PRO A 241 17.01 20.08 -4.28
N GLU A 242 17.54 18.92 -3.90
CA GLU A 242 17.28 17.65 -4.58
C GLU A 242 15.79 17.28 -4.54
N PHE A 243 15.16 17.34 -3.36
CA PHE A 243 13.72 17.06 -3.24
C PHE A 243 12.86 18.05 -4.03
N LYS A 244 13.25 19.32 -4.12
CA LYS A 244 12.52 20.32 -4.91
C LYS A 244 12.63 20.05 -6.41
N GLU A 245 13.79 19.62 -6.90
CA GLU A 245 13.95 19.27 -8.31
C GLU A 245 13.18 17.99 -8.66
N LEU A 246 13.22 16.97 -7.79
CA LEU A 246 12.43 15.76 -7.95
C LEU A 246 10.91 16.02 -7.92
N ASP A 247 10.44 16.92 -7.05
CA ASP A 247 9.02 17.29 -7.00
C ASP A 247 8.58 18.07 -8.26
N LYS A 248 9.50 18.73 -8.99
CA LYS A 248 9.18 19.38 -10.27
C LYS A 248 9.02 18.35 -11.39
N THR A 249 9.94 17.39 -11.51
CA THR A 249 9.89 16.36 -12.56
C THR A 249 8.68 15.46 -12.43
N LEU A 250 8.19 15.21 -11.20
CA LEU A 250 6.98 14.44 -10.96
C LEU A 250 5.66 15.17 -11.29
N LYS A 251 5.70 16.51 -11.44
CA LYS A 251 4.52 17.32 -11.78
C LYS A 251 4.39 17.58 -13.28
N GLU A 252 5.41 17.24 -14.06
CA GLU A 252 5.28 17.26 -15.51
C GLU A 252 4.35 16.10 -15.92
N PRO A 253 3.27 16.38 -16.67
CA PRO A 253 2.40 15.32 -17.14
C PRO A 253 3.24 14.34 -17.96
N TYR A 254 3.05 13.04 -17.70
CA TYR A 254 3.61 11.99 -18.54
C TYR A 254 3.24 12.29 -20.01
N PRO A 255 4.21 12.34 -20.93
CA PRO A 255 3.97 12.70 -22.33
C PRO A 255 3.02 11.72 -23.03
#